data_AF-A0AA41UH54-F1
#
_entry.id   AF-A0AA41UH54-F1
#
_cell.length_a   1.000
_cell.length_b   1.000
_cell.length_c   1.000
_cell.angle_alpha   90.00
_cell.angle_beta   90.00
_cell.angle_gamma   90.00
#
_symmetry.space_group_name_H-M   'P 1'
#
loop_
_entity.id
_entity.type
_entity.pdbx_description
1 polymer ?
#
loop_
_entity_poly.entity_id
_entity_poly.type
_entity_poly.pdbx_seq_one_letter_code
_entity_poly.pdbx_strand_id
1 'polypeptide(L)'
;MGILLEIGLVLVIIGVVFTMATRGKNANERETLTERRVEAYMQTIRRERSNPELSAMSDVELRDLLLSSARNLKIETERKTWVLVGIGAVSVVAGFVVANQDGPRGFAIALAIGAVAIYGLNEFWSRRMRDPLVARGIDIERLKVE
;
A
#
# COMPACT_ATOMS: atom_id res chain seq x y z
N MET A 1 34.85 11.56 4.99
CA MET A 1 33.82 11.42 3.93
C MET A 1 32.79 10.33 4.22
N GLY A 2 33.16 9.14 4.73
CA GLY A 2 32.19 8.07 5.05
C GLY A 2 31.15 8.41 6.14
N ILE A 3 31.60 9.03 7.24
CA ILE A 3 30.74 9.33 8.41
C ILE A 3 29.57 10.28 8.07
N LEU A 4 29.78 11.28 7.20
CA LEU A 4 28.71 12.22 6.81
C LEU A 4 27.66 11.57 5.92
N LEU A 5 28.06 10.64 5.04
CA LEU A 5 27.15 9.85 4.21
C LEU A 5 26.32 8.87 5.07
N GLU A 6 26.95 8.23 6.05
CA GLU A 6 26.27 7.36 7.01
C GLU A 6 25.22 8.12 7.82
N ILE A 7 25.59 9.27 8.39
CA ILE A 7 24.67 10.12 9.16
C ILE A 7 23.52 10.62 8.28
N GLY A 8 23.83 11.10 7.07
CA GLY A 8 22.80 11.57 6.14
C GLY A 8 21.79 10.48 5.78
N LEU A 9 22.25 9.25 5.56
CA LEU A 9 21.37 8.14 5.20
C LEU A 9 20.52 7.64 6.37
N VAL A 10 21.09 7.61 7.58
CA VAL A 10 20.34 7.32 8.81
C VAL A 10 19.23 8.35 9.00
N LEU A 11 19.51 9.64 8.78
CA LEU A 11 18.51 10.69 8.86
C LEU A 11 17.39 10.53 7.81
N VAL A 12 17.72 10.09 6.59
CA VAL A 12 16.71 9.79 5.56
C VAL A 12 15.82 8.62 5.98
N ILE A 13 16.40 7.53 6.50
CA ILE A 13 15.64 6.38 6.99
C ILE A 13 14.70 6.81 8.14
N ILE A 14 15.23 7.56 9.12
CA ILE A 14 14.44 8.07 10.24
C ILE A 14 13.32 8.99 9.75
N GLY A 15 13.60 9.88 8.80
CA GLY A 15 12.60 10.76 8.18
C GLY A 15 11.48 9.97 7.51
N VAL A 16 11.82 8.97 6.69
CA VAL A 16 10.82 8.11 6.01
C VAL A 16 9.97 7.36 7.03
N VAL A 17 10.58 6.76 8.06
CA VAL A 17 9.86 6.04 9.12
C VAL A 17 8.95 6.99 9.91
N PHE A 18 9.44 8.19 10.27
CA PHE A 18 8.68 9.17 11.02
C PHE A 18 7.48 9.74 10.22
N THR A 19 7.70 10.11 8.95
CA THR A 19 6.63 10.58 8.06
C THR A 19 5.57 9.50 7.85
N MET A 20 5.96 8.23 7.78
CA MET A 20 4.99 7.14 7.67
C MET A 20 4.24 6.87 8.97
N ALA A 21 4.92 6.87 10.12
CA ALA A 21 4.30 6.66 11.42
C ALA A 21 3.25 7.74 11.76
N THR A 22 3.48 8.98 11.31
CA THR A 22 2.55 10.09 11.55
C THR A 22 1.35 10.12 10.60
N ARG A 23 1.35 9.30 9.53
CA ARG A 23 0.29 9.26 8.51
C ARG A 23 -1.03 8.66 9.02
N GLY A 24 -0.99 7.87 10.10
CA GLY A 24 -2.15 7.17 10.67
C GLY A 24 -3.07 8.00 11.56
N LYS A 25 -2.74 9.28 11.85
CA LYS A 25 -3.41 10.07 12.91
C LYS A 25 -4.89 10.38 12.64
N ASN A 26 -5.39 10.23 11.41
CA ASN A 26 -6.79 10.55 11.05
C ASN A 26 -7.65 9.30 10.79
N ALA A 27 -7.40 8.20 11.51
CA ALA A 27 -8.08 6.93 11.28
C ALA A 27 -9.62 7.02 11.39
N ASN A 28 -10.14 7.74 12.39
CA ASN A 28 -11.59 7.86 12.62
C ASN A 28 -12.30 8.68 11.55
N GLU A 29 -11.71 9.80 11.13
CA GLU A 29 -12.25 10.61 10.02
C GLU A 29 -12.31 9.77 8.73
N ARG A 30 -11.27 8.99 8.46
CA ARG A 30 -11.19 8.11 7.29
C ARG A 30 -12.23 6.99 7.31
N GLU A 31 -12.61 6.47 8.48
CA GLU A 31 -13.65 5.44 8.59
C GLU A 31 -15.02 6.00 8.21
N THR A 32 -15.39 7.18 8.73
CA THR A 32 -16.66 7.83 8.35
C THR A 32 -16.75 8.16 6.87
N LEU A 33 -15.63 8.55 6.25
CA LEU A 33 -15.54 8.76 4.79
C LEU A 33 -15.68 7.45 4.00
N THR A 34 -15.18 6.34 4.54
CA THR A 34 -15.29 5.01 3.92
C THR A 34 -16.76 4.58 3.89
N GLU A 35 -17.49 4.74 4.98
CA GLU A 35 -18.92 4.43 5.04
C GLU A 35 -19.72 5.24 4.01
N ARG A 36 -19.48 6.55 3.94
CA ARG A 36 -20.14 7.43 2.96
C ARG A 36 -19.84 7.03 1.51
N ARG A 37 -18.59 6.64 1.20
CA ARG A 37 -18.23 6.15 -0.13
C ARG A 37 -18.91 4.83 -0.47
N VAL A 38 -19.03 3.92 0.49
CA VAL A 38 -19.74 2.65 0.31
C VAL A 38 -21.22 2.89 0.00
N GLU A 39 -21.88 3.78 0.74
CA GLU A 39 -23.28 4.14 0.49
C GLU A 39 -23.47 4.73 -0.92
N ALA A 40 -22.60 5.66 -1.33
CA ALA A 40 -22.63 6.22 -2.69
C ALA A 40 -22.39 5.15 -3.78
N TYR A 41 -21.51 4.19 -3.50
CA TYR A 41 -21.23 3.12 -4.45
C TYR A 41 -22.39 2.12 -4.55
N MET A 42 -23.05 1.78 -3.45
CA MET A 42 -24.28 0.96 -3.46
C MET A 42 -25.34 1.60 -4.35
N GLN A 43 -25.58 2.92 -4.23
CA GLN A 43 -26.52 3.64 -5.09
C GLN A 43 -26.15 3.54 -6.58
N THR A 44 -24.86 3.60 -6.89
CA THR A 44 -24.37 3.42 -8.26
C THR A 44 -24.65 2.00 -8.76
N ILE A 45 -24.31 0.97 -7.99
CA ILE A 45 -24.55 -0.45 -8.35
C ILE A 45 -26.04 -0.67 -8.62
N ARG A 46 -26.92 -0.12 -7.78
CA ARG A 46 -28.38 -0.24 -7.96
C ARG A 46 -28.88 0.47 -9.22
N ARG A 47 -28.31 1.64 -9.54
CA ARG A 47 -28.68 2.45 -10.70
C ARG A 47 -28.18 1.85 -12.02
N GLU A 48 -26.92 1.45 -12.07
CA GLU A 48 -26.27 0.97 -13.29
C GLU A 48 -26.53 -0.52 -13.54
N ARG A 49 -26.81 -1.31 -12.48
CA ARG A 49 -26.97 -2.77 -12.54
C ARG A 49 -25.84 -3.47 -13.32
N SER A 50 -24.63 -2.93 -13.22
CA SER A 50 -23.47 -3.37 -13.99
C SER A 50 -22.98 -4.78 -13.61
N ASN A 51 -23.25 -5.21 -12.39
CA ASN A 51 -23.01 -6.58 -11.94
C ASN A 51 -24.31 -7.22 -11.42
N PRO A 52 -24.87 -8.23 -12.11
CA PRO A 52 -26.09 -8.93 -11.71
C PRO A 52 -26.02 -9.52 -10.30
N GLU A 53 -24.89 -10.12 -9.92
CA GLU A 53 -24.71 -10.75 -8.61
C GLU A 53 -24.78 -9.70 -7.49
N LEU A 54 -23.99 -8.62 -7.60
CA LEU A 54 -24.01 -7.53 -6.62
C LEU A 54 -25.37 -6.83 -6.56
N SER A 55 -26.05 -6.71 -7.70
CA SER A 55 -27.37 -6.09 -7.79
C SER A 55 -28.50 -6.96 -7.22
N ALA A 56 -28.27 -8.27 -7.06
CA ALA A 56 -29.23 -9.21 -6.48
C ALA A 56 -29.09 -9.33 -4.95
N MET A 57 -27.95 -8.95 -4.39
CA MET A 57 -27.70 -8.97 -2.93
C MET A 57 -28.65 -8.01 -2.21
N SER A 58 -28.98 -8.31 -0.94
CA SER A 58 -29.70 -7.37 -0.08
C SER A 58 -28.83 -6.14 0.25
N ASP A 59 -29.45 -5.02 0.62
CA ASP A 59 -28.68 -3.82 0.97
C ASP A 59 -27.74 -4.04 2.16
N VAL A 60 -28.14 -4.86 3.13
CA VAL A 60 -27.32 -5.20 4.29
C VAL A 60 -26.10 -6.03 3.86
N GLU A 61 -26.33 -7.05 3.03
CA GLU A 61 -25.28 -7.95 2.57
C GLU A 61 -24.29 -7.24 1.63
N LEU A 62 -24.79 -6.40 0.71
CA LEU A 62 -23.95 -5.60 -0.17
C LEU A 62 -23.11 -4.59 0.62
N ARG A 63 -23.71 -3.92 1.61
CA ARG A 63 -22.99 -2.98 2.48
C ARG A 63 -21.87 -3.67 3.24
N ASP A 64 -22.15 -4.82 3.85
CA ASP A 64 -21.16 -5.56 4.63
C ASP A 64 -20.02 -6.09 3.75
N LEU A 65 -20.34 -6.59 2.55
CA LEU A 65 -19.33 -7.00 1.56
C LEU A 65 -18.42 -5.83 1.16
N LEU A 66 -18.99 -4.65 0.87
CA LEU A 66 -18.21 -3.50 0.43
C LEU A 66 -17.37 -2.90 1.58
N LEU A 67 -17.92 -2.83 2.80
CA LEU A 67 -17.19 -2.37 3.98
C LEU A 67 -16.04 -3.31 4.34
N SER A 68 -16.30 -4.62 4.38
CA SER A 68 -15.26 -5.62 4.63
C SER A 68 -14.18 -5.60 3.55
N SER A 69 -14.56 -5.45 2.28
CA SER A 69 -13.62 -5.31 1.16
C SER A 69 -12.75 -4.05 1.28
N ALA A 70 -13.34 -2.90 1.61
CA ALA A 70 -12.61 -1.64 1.80
C ALA A 70 -11.64 -1.72 2.99
N ARG A 71 -12.09 -2.30 4.12
CA ARG A 71 -11.25 -2.53 5.31
C ARG A 71 -10.10 -3.48 5.00
N ASN A 72 -10.37 -4.61 4.35
CA ASN A 72 -9.34 -5.59 4.02
C ASN A 72 -8.30 -5.00 3.05
N LEU A 73 -8.75 -4.26 2.03
CA LEU A 73 -7.85 -3.57 1.10
C LEU A 73 -6.96 -2.55 1.81
N LYS A 74 -7.49 -1.81 2.77
CA LYS A 74 -6.73 -0.87 3.59
C LYS A 74 -5.65 -1.59 4.41
N ILE A 75 -6.03 -2.65 5.13
CA ILE A 75 -5.11 -3.44 5.96
C ILE A 75 -3.99 -4.04 5.10
N GLU A 76 -4.33 -4.67 3.98
CA GLU A 76 -3.32 -5.26 3.09
C GLU A 76 -2.44 -4.19 2.44
N THR A 77 -2.97 -3.02 2.09
CA THR A 77 -2.17 -1.90 1.58
C THR A 77 -1.21 -1.36 2.63
N GLU A 78 -1.64 -1.23 3.87
CA GLU A 78 -0.81 -0.79 4.99
C GLU A 78 0.29 -1.81 5.28
N ARG A 79 -0.06 -3.09 5.38
CA ARG A 79 0.89 -4.20 5.53
C ARG A 79 1.91 -4.20 4.40
N LYS A 80 1.45 -4.12 3.14
CA LYS A 80 2.32 -4.01 1.96
C LYS A 80 3.32 -2.87 2.11
N THR A 81 2.83 -1.69 2.50
CA THR A 81 3.66 -0.50 2.67
C THR A 81 4.76 -0.72 3.69
N TRP A 82 4.43 -1.26 4.87
CA TRP A 82 5.42 -1.57 5.91
C TRP A 82 6.45 -2.59 5.47
N VAL A 83 6.05 -3.63 4.73
CA VAL A 83 7.01 -4.62 4.23
C VAL A 83 7.95 -4.01 3.19
N LEU A 84 7.43 -3.19 2.25
CA LEU A 84 8.27 -2.52 1.25
C LEU A 84 9.28 -1.54 1.91
N VAL A 85 8.87 -0.85 2.97
CA VAL A 85 9.77 -0.01 3.77
C VAL A 85 10.86 -0.85 4.44
N GLY A 86 10.49 -1.98 5.05
CA GLY A 86 11.44 -2.92 5.64
C GLY A 86 12.47 -3.41 4.64
N ILE A 87 12.03 -3.77 3.43
CA ILE A 87 12.94 -4.17 2.32
C ILE A 87 13.84 -3.01 1.91
N GLY A 88 13.32 -1.78 1.84
CA GLY A 88 14.11 -0.58 1.59
C GLY A 88 15.22 -0.39 2.64
N ALA A 89 14.87 -0.50 3.93
CA ALA A 89 15.83 -0.38 5.01
C ALA A 89 16.92 -1.47 4.93
N VAL A 90 16.55 -2.73 4.70
CA VAL A 90 17.51 -3.84 4.55
C VAL A 90 18.42 -3.62 3.32
N SER A 91 17.86 -3.16 2.19
CA SER A 91 18.63 -2.89 0.98
C SER A 91 19.69 -1.80 1.20
N VAL A 92 19.35 -0.78 1.97
CA VAL A 92 20.28 0.29 2.35
C VAL A 92 21.41 -0.24 3.24
N VAL A 93 21.08 -1.04 4.26
CA VAL A 93 22.08 -1.66 5.14
C VAL A 93 23.00 -2.58 4.35
N ALA A 94 22.45 -3.42 3.47
CA ALA A 94 23.24 -4.28 2.58
C ALA A 94 24.15 -3.44 1.67
N GLY A 95 23.64 -2.34 1.13
CA GLY A 95 24.42 -1.39 0.35
C GLY A 95 25.66 -0.89 1.08
N PHE A 96 25.55 -0.53 2.36
CA PHE A 96 26.72 -0.14 3.16
C PHE A 96 27.73 -1.26 3.35
N VAL A 97 27.27 -2.48 3.64
CA VAL A 97 28.16 -3.63 3.82
C VAL A 97 28.97 -3.88 2.53
N VAL A 98 28.32 -3.82 1.37
CA VAL A 98 28.97 -3.97 0.07
C VAL A 98 29.88 -2.76 -0.23
N ALA A 99 29.46 -1.54 0.13
CA ALA A 99 30.26 -0.33 -0.04
C ALA A 99 31.62 -0.39 0.66
N ASN A 100 31.68 -1.03 1.83
CA ASN A 100 32.91 -1.22 2.58
C ASN A 100 33.89 -2.19 1.89
N GLN A 101 33.41 -3.06 0.99
CA GLN A 101 34.21 -4.04 0.26
C GLN A 101 34.59 -3.55 -1.14
N ASP A 102 33.59 -3.06 -1.88
CA ASP A 102 33.70 -2.73 -3.32
C ASP A 102 33.58 -1.22 -3.61
N GLY A 103 33.59 -0.40 -2.55
CA GLY A 103 33.45 1.05 -2.66
C GLY A 103 32.09 1.52 -3.19
N PRO A 104 32.00 2.75 -3.71
CA PRO A 104 30.73 3.35 -4.14
C PRO A 104 30.00 2.58 -5.25
N ARG A 105 30.71 1.82 -6.08
CA ARG A 105 30.09 1.00 -7.13
C ARG A 105 29.27 -0.14 -6.54
N GLY A 106 29.81 -0.83 -5.53
CA GLY A 106 29.10 -1.90 -4.82
C GLY A 106 27.84 -1.40 -4.12
N PHE A 107 27.92 -0.22 -3.49
CA PHE A 107 26.76 0.47 -2.92
C PHE A 107 25.65 0.69 -3.96
N ALA A 108 26.01 1.27 -5.11
CA ALA A 108 25.06 1.58 -6.17
C ALA A 108 24.39 0.32 -6.74
N ILE A 109 25.14 -0.77 -6.93
CA ILE A 109 24.60 -2.06 -7.39
C ILE A 109 23.62 -2.63 -6.38
N ALA A 110 23.98 -2.65 -5.09
CA ALA A 110 23.10 -3.15 -4.04
C ALA A 110 21.79 -2.37 -3.94
N LEU A 111 21.84 -1.04 -4.04
CA LEU A 111 20.62 -0.22 -4.09
C LEU A 111 19.80 -0.46 -5.34
N ALA A 112 20.42 -0.63 -6.51
CA ALA A 112 19.70 -0.94 -7.74
C ALA A 112 18.93 -2.27 -7.63
N ILE A 113 19.57 -3.31 -7.06
CA ILE A 113 18.91 -4.60 -6.79
C ILE A 113 17.73 -4.42 -5.83
N GLY A 114 17.93 -3.68 -4.74
CA GLY A 114 16.87 -3.38 -3.78
C GLY A 114 15.69 -2.64 -4.42
N ALA A 115 15.96 -1.65 -5.27
CA ALA A 115 14.93 -0.90 -5.99
C ALA A 115 14.12 -1.79 -6.95
N VAL A 116 14.78 -2.67 -7.69
CA VAL A 116 14.11 -3.65 -8.58
C VAL A 116 13.23 -4.61 -7.76
N ALA A 117 13.73 -5.10 -6.63
CA ALA A 117 12.96 -5.98 -5.74
C ALA A 117 11.72 -5.28 -5.18
N ILE A 118 11.87 -4.04 -4.69
CA ILE A 118 10.75 -3.22 -4.19
C ILE A 118 9.72 -2.99 -5.29
N TYR A 119 10.16 -2.63 -6.50
CA TYR A 119 9.27 -2.40 -7.63
C TYR A 119 8.48 -3.68 -7.97
N GLY A 120 9.17 -4.81 -8.14
CA GLY A 120 8.53 -6.09 -8.47
C GLY A 120 7.54 -6.56 -7.40
N LEU A 121 7.90 -6.44 -6.12
CA LEU A 121 7.02 -6.81 -5.01
C LEU A 121 5.83 -5.86 -4.88
N ASN A 122 6.05 -4.56 -5.09
CA ASN A 122 4.96 -3.59 -5.09
C ASN A 122 3.94 -3.89 -6.19
N GLU A 123 4.40 -4.20 -7.40
CA GLU A 123 3.53 -4.54 -8.52
C GLU A 123 2.78 -5.85 -8.26
N PHE A 124 3.50 -6.90 -7.84
CA PHE A 124 2.91 -8.21 -7.52
C PHE A 124 1.80 -8.10 -6.47
N TRP A 125 2.07 -7.43 -5.34
CA TRP A 125 1.06 -7.25 -4.30
C TRP A 125 -0.08 -6.34 -4.74
N SER A 126 0.21 -5.28 -5.50
CA SER A 126 -0.84 -4.39 -6.00
C SER A 126 -1.82 -5.10 -6.92
N ARG A 127 -1.35 -6.04 -7.75
CA ARG A 127 -2.22 -6.92 -8.56
C ARG A 127 -3.00 -7.88 -7.67
N ARG A 128 -2.27 -8.64 -6.83
CA ARG A 128 -2.87 -9.67 -5.95
C ARG A 128 -3.99 -9.15 -5.05
N MET A 129 -3.86 -7.91 -4.55
CA MET A 129 -4.91 -7.28 -3.73
C MET A 129 -6.13 -6.85 -4.54
N ARG A 130 -5.95 -6.50 -5.82
CA ARG A 130 -7.02 -6.00 -6.70
C ARG A 130 -7.79 -7.13 -7.38
N ASP A 131 -7.09 -8.15 -7.86
CA ASP A 131 -7.66 -9.28 -8.61
C ASP A 131 -8.93 -9.90 -7.97
N PRO A 132 -8.99 -10.21 -6.66
CA PRO A 132 -10.19 -10.81 -6.07
C PRO A 132 -11.39 -9.86 -6.02
N LEU A 133 -11.16 -8.54 -5.96
CA LEU A 133 -12.22 -7.54 -5.97
C LEU A 133 -12.74 -7.33 -7.40
N VAL A 134 -11.82 -7.25 -8.37
CA VAL A 134 -12.16 -7.14 -9.79
C VAL A 134 -12.92 -8.39 -10.27
N ALA A 135 -12.53 -9.58 -9.82
CA ALA A 135 -13.23 -10.83 -10.13
C ALA A 135 -14.68 -10.84 -9.62
N ARG A 136 -14.97 -10.11 -8.53
CA ARG A 136 -16.33 -9.90 -8.00
C ARG A 136 -17.04 -8.70 -8.64
N GLY A 137 -16.45 -8.06 -9.65
CA GLY A 137 -16.96 -6.85 -10.30
C GLY A 137 -17.00 -5.62 -9.39
N ILE A 138 -16.20 -5.59 -8.32
CA ILE A 138 -16.09 -4.45 -7.40
C ILE A 138 -15.08 -3.45 -7.97
N ASP A 139 -15.53 -2.22 -8.19
CA ASP A 139 -14.70 -1.08 -8.58
C ASP A 139 -13.96 -0.53 -7.36
N ILE A 140 -12.66 -0.81 -7.33
CA ILE A 140 -11.78 -0.47 -6.21
C ILE A 140 -11.59 1.04 -6.07
N GLU A 141 -11.63 1.79 -7.18
CA GLU A 141 -11.40 3.25 -7.15
C GLU A 141 -12.52 3.97 -6.41
N ARG A 142 -13.73 3.40 -6.47
CA ARG A 142 -14.89 3.91 -5.72
C ARG A 142 -14.81 3.62 -4.22
N LEU A 143 -14.05 2.59 -3.82
CA LEU A 143 -13.85 2.22 -2.41
C LEU A 143 -12.67 2.93 -1.73
N LYS A 144 -11.72 3.50 -2.49
CA LYS A 144 -10.55 4.18 -1.91
C LYS A 144 -10.93 5.52 -1.30
N VAL A 145 -10.44 5.79 -0.09
CA VAL A 145 -10.44 7.12 0.53
C VAL A 145 -8.99 7.61 0.55
N GLU A 146 -8.69 8.72 -0.13
CA GLU A 146 -7.36 9.35 -0.13
C GLU A 146 -7.04 10.01 1.22
#